data_AF-A0A6P1E2V2-F1
#
_entry.id   AF-A0A6P1E2V2-F1
#
_cell.length_a   1.000
_cell.length_b   1.000
_cell.length_c   1.000
_cell.angle_alpha   90.00
_cell.angle_beta   90.00
_cell.angle_gamma   90.00
#
_symmetry.space_group_name_H-M   'P 1'
#
loop_
_entity.id
_entity.type
_entity.pdbx_description
1 polymer ?
#
loop_
_entity_poly.entity_id
_entity_poly.type
_entity_poly.pdbx_seq_one_letter_code
_entity_poly.pdbx_strand_id
1 'polypeptide(L)'
;MENEFKFCPKCGAKVKANAKFCPKCGNRFIEMSQNRSSNDQSNAGSSQPQNMASGKKPFKHRNWLIAGVIAVIVVIVTVTIASSIITKQQTQAKKTAMIQSSQLKESIKKKKEAKENKTEKQLAHESVDVVTDMIQNDWDLDAECDDVTITSSYGGNQYGGYASVSDDDGDQTTVDVTVTNVKYDHNVSVEIDGDGHDTLNNTFDTYDDEDDDY
;
A
#
# COMPACT_ATOMS: atom_id res chain seq x y z
N MET A 1 -24.95 -1.16 -29.32
CA MET A 1 -23.83 -2.08 -29.62
C MET A 1 -23.29 -2.57 -28.29
N GLU A 2 -23.62 -3.80 -27.92
CA GLU A 2 -23.24 -4.37 -26.62
C GLU A 2 -21.75 -4.69 -26.61
N ASN A 3 -21.03 -4.14 -25.64
CA ASN A 3 -19.63 -4.47 -25.41
C ASN A 3 -19.57 -5.81 -24.68
N GLU A 4 -19.45 -6.92 -25.42
CA GLU A 4 -19.29 -8.24 -24.82
C GLU A 4 -17.87 -8.37 -24.23
N PHE A 5 -17.80 -8.82 -22.97
CA PHE A 5 -16.55 -9.03 -22.23
C PHE A 5 -16.49 -10.46 -21.70
N LYS A 6 -15.30 -11.07 -21.72
CA LYS A 6 -15.00 -12.38 -21.14
C LYS A 6 -13.94 -12.26 -20.04
N PHE A 7 -13.96 -13.17 -19.08
CA PHE A 7 -12.94 -13.20 -18.02
C PHE A 7 -11.82 -14.19 -18.38
N CYS A 8 -10.59 -13.82 -18.05
CA CYS A 8 -9.43 -14.68 -18.27
C CYS A 8 -9.44 -15.86 -17.29
N PRO A 9 -9.41 -17.13 -17.75
CA PRO A 9 -9.45 -18.29 -16.86
C PRO A 9 -8.16 -18.46 -16.04
N LYS A 10 -7.06 -17.81 -16.45
CA LYS A 10 -5.76 -17.91 -15.77
C LYS A 10 -5.58 -16.88 -14.65
N CYS A 11 -6.18 -15.69 -14.77
CA CYS A 11 -5.92 -14.59 -13.83
C CYS A 11 -7.15 -13.76 -13.42
N GLY A 12 -8.34 -14.08 -13.95
CA GLY A 12 -9.59 -13.40 -13.61
C GLY A 12 -9.75 -11.99 -14.20
N ALA A 13 -8.83 -11.51 -15.04
CA ALA A 13 -8.97 -10.19 -15.66
C ALA A 13 -10.17 -10.13 -16.62
N LYS A 14 -10.92 -9.02 -16.60
CA LYS A 14 -11.97 -8.72 -17.58
C LYS A 14 -11.32 -8.30 -18.91
N VAL A 15 -11.67 -8.98 -19.99
CA VAL A 15 -11.08 -8.77 -21.33
C VAL A 15 -12.20 -8.66 -22.36
N LYS A 16 -11.99 -7.92 -23.45
CA LYS A 16 -12.95 -7.85 -24.57
C LYS A 16 -13.19 -9.25 -25.16
N ALA A 17 -14.43 -9.55 -25.57
CA ALA A 17 -14.81 -10.87 -26.09
C ALA A 17 -13.93 -11.33 -27.28
N ASN A 18 -13.57 -10.42 -28.18
CA ASN A 18 -12.75 -10.71 -29.37
C ASN A 18 -11.22 -10.70 -29.12
N ALA A 19 -10.78 -10.62 -27.86
CA ALA A 19 -9.35 -10.66 -27.57
C ALA A 19 -8.77 -12.06 -27.78
N LYS A 20 -7.66 -12.15 -28.51
CA LYS A 20 -6.90 -13.40 -28.77
C LYS A 20 -5.94 -13.75 -27.63
N PHE A 21 -5.57 -12.78 -26.81
CA PHE A 21 -4.66 -12.96 -25.67
C PHE A 21 -5.04 -12.03 -24.51
N CYS A 22 -4.72 -12.45 -23.29
CA CYS A 22 -4.95 -11.67 -22.09
C CYS A 22 -3.84 -10.62 -21.91
N PRO A 23 -4.16 -9.31 -21.86
CA PRO A 23 -3.16 -8.27 -21.70
C PRO A 23 -2.48 -8.28 -20.31
N LYS A 24 -3.11 -8.92 -19.31
CA LYS A 24 -2.60 -8.95 -17.94
C LYS A 24 -1.60 -10.09 -17.69
N CYS A 25 -1.75 -11.23 -18.36
CA CYS A 25 -0.95 -12.44 -18.06
C CYS A 25 -0.44 -13.21 -19.28
N GLY A 26 -0.72 -12.73 -20.51
CA GLY A 26 -0.26 -13.35 -21.76
C GLY A 26 -0.99 -14.63 -22.17
N ASN A 27 -2.02 -15.06 -21.43
CA ASN A 27 -2.76 -16.28 -21.77
C ASN A 27 -3.49 -16.15 -23.12
N ARG A 28 -3.32 -17.11 -24.03
CA ARG A 28 -4.01 -17.14 -25.33
C ARG A 28 -5.44 -17.67 -25.19
N PHE A 29 -6.40 -17.01 -25.81
CA PHE A 29 -7.78 -17.46 -25.93
C PHE A 29 -7.93 -18.22 -27.25
N ILE A 30 -8.16 -19.53 -27.17
CA ILE A 30 -8.38 -20.37 -28.35
C ILE A 30 -9.89 -20.31 -28.64
N GLU A 31 -10.26 -19.60 -29.70
CA GLU A 31 -11.64 -19.64 -30.22
C GLU A 31 -11.84 -20.95 -30.96
N MET A 32 -12.64 -21.85 -30.38
CA MET A 32 -13.11 -23.04 -31.07
C MET A 32 -14.26 -22.65 -32.02
N SER A 33 -13.94 -22.46 -33.30
CA SER A 33 -14.92 -22.56 -34.38
C SER A 33 -14.97 -24.00 -34.90
N GLN A 34 -16.16 -24.45 -35.28
CA GLN A 34 -16.63 -25.84 -35.28
C GLN A 34 -16.15 -26.73 -36.45
N ASN A 35 -16.05 -28.02 -36.12
CA ASN A 35 -16.67 -29.19 -36.76
C ASN A 35 -15.83 -30.22 -37.58
N ARG A 36 -16.01 -31.47 -37.11
CA ARG A 36 -15.95 -32.81 -37.73
C ARG A 36 -14.64 -33.62 -37.80
N SER A 37 -14.68 -34.67 -36.97
CA SER A 37 -14.42 -36.10 -37.28
C SER A 37 -13.04 -36.45 -37.83
N SER A 38 -12.26 -37.31 -37.20
CA SER A 38 -12.54 -38.74 -37.03
C SER A 38 -11.62 -39.27 -35.92
N ASN A 39 -12.12 -40.00 -34.93
CA ASN A 39 -11.96 -41.44 -34.84
C ASN A 39 -10.68 -41.97 -35.53
N ASP A 40 -9.64 -42.23 -34.74
CA ASP A 40 -8.74 -43.35 -35.01
C ASP A 40 -8.45 -44.06 -33.68
N GLN A 41 -9.23 -45.11 -33.49
CA GLN A 41 -8.99 -46.19 -32.54
C GLN A 41 -8.74 -47.42 -33.40
N SER A 42 -7.49 -47.80 -33.65
CA SER A 42 -7.12 -49.18 -34.03
C SER A 42 -5.61 -49.31 -34.22
N ASN A 43 -4.93 -50.43 -34.00
CA ASN A 43 -5.21 -51.71 -33.32
C ASN A 43 -3.92 -52.55 -33.47
N ALA A 44 -3.76 -53.51 -32.57
CA ALA A 44 -3.17 -54.83 -32.77
C ALA A 44 -1.69 -54.99 -33.19
N GLY A 45 -0.95 -55.62 -32.29
CA GLY A 45 0.20 -56.47 -32.57
C GLY A 45 0.22 -57.64 -31.57
N SER A 46 -0.56 -58.67 -31.87
CA SER A 46 -0.71 -59.94 -31.17
C SER A 46 0.55 -60.81 -31.17
N SER A 47 0.82 -61.56 -30.09
CA SER A 47 1.07 -63.01 -30.15
C SER A 47 1.40 -63.62 -28.77
N GLN A 48 0.62 -64.63 -28.40
CA GLN A 48 0.90 -65.64 -27.36
C GLN A 48 1.94 -66.65 -27.91
N PRO A 49 2.80 -67.26 -27.07
CA PRO A 49 2.57 -68.64 -26.58
C PRO A 49 2.89 -68.77 -25.08
N GLN A 50 2.03 -69.38 -24.26
CA GLN A 50 1.93 -70.82 -23.97
C GLN A 50 3.18 -71.42 -23.28
N ASN A 51 2.97 -71.74 -22.00
CA ASN A 51 3.47 -72.91 -21.26
C ASN A 51 4.75 -72.87 -20.40
N MET A 52 4.52 -73.34 -19.15
CA MET A 52 5.36 -74.19 -18.31
C MET A 52 6.59 -73.59 -17.60
N ALA A 53 6.50 -73.43 -16.28
CA ALA A 53 7.10 -74.40 -15.36
C ALA A 53 6.77 -74.06 -13.89
N SER A 54 6.34 -75.09 -13.20
CA SER A 54 5.92 -75.14 -11.80
C SER A 54 7.10 -74.89 -10.85
N GLY A 55 6.82 -74.26 -9.71
CA GLY A 55 7.81 -74.09 -8.64
C GLY A 55 7.29 -73.37 -7.40
N LYS A 56 6.05 -73.62 -6.97
CA LYS A 56 5.59 -73.14 -5.65
C LYS A 56 6.32 -73.95 -4.57
N LYS A 57 7.32 -73.34 -3.94
CA LYS A 57 7.91 -73.84 -2.69
C LYS A 57 6.91 -73.58 -1.54
N PRO A 58 6.57 -74.56 -0.71
CA PRO A 58 5.64 -74.37 0.40
C PRO A 58 6.36 -73.62 1.53
N PHE A 59 6.11 -72.32 1.66
CA PHE A 59 6.61 -71.55 2.79
C PHE A 59 5.67 -71.67 3.99
N LYS A 60 6.27 -72.14 5.08
CA LYS A 60 5.67 -72.43 6.39
C LYS A 60 5.02 -71.17 6.96
N HIS A 61 3.69 -71.17 6.96
CA HIS A 61 2.83 -70.09 7.41
C HIS A 61 2.67 -70.10 8.93
N ARG A 62 3.52 -69.36 9.67
CA ARG A 62 3.18 -68.91 11.04
C ARG A 62 3.95 -67.68 11.54
N ASN A 63 5.04 -67.28 10.90
CA ASN A 63 5.77 -66.05 11.22
C ASN A 63 5.57 -64.91 10.19
N TRP A 64 4.79 -65.13 9.13
CA TRP A 64 4.53 -64.13 8.08
C TRP A 64 3.58 -63.01 8.53
N LEU A 65 2.64 -63.32 9.44
CA LEU A 65 1.76 -62.30 10.02
C LEU A 65 2.55 -61.32 10.92
N ILE A 66 3.55 -61.81 11.67
CA ILE A 66 4.41 -60.98 12.54
C ILE A 66 5.34 -60.09 11.70
N ALA A 67 5.91 -60.62 10.61
CA ALA A 67 6.74 -59.84 9.70
C ALA A 67 5.95 -58.74 8.96
N GLY A 68 4.69 -59.01 8.60
CA GLY A 68 3.80 -58.01 8.01
C GLY A 68 3.44 -56.88 8.98
N VAL A 69 3.13 -57.21 10.25
CA VAL A 69 2.80 -56.21 11.28
C VAL A 69 4.01 -55.33 11.62
N ILE A 70 5.21 -55.92 11.74
CA ILE A 70 6.44 -55.15 12.01
C ILE A 70 6.75 -54.18 10.86
N ALA A 71 6.59 -54.60 9.60
CA ALA A 71 6.79 -53.73 8.44
C ALA A 71 5.82 -52.53 8.43
N VAL A 72 4.55 -52.75 8.77
CA VAL A 72 3.54 -51.67 8.85
C VAL A 72 3.87 -50.69 9.97
N ILE A 73 4.32 -51.18 11.14
CA ILE A 73 4.72 -50.31 12.26
C ILE A 73 5.93 -49.45 11.89
N VAL A 74 6.93 -50.01 11.20
CA VAL A 74 8.10 -49.23 10.73
C VAL A 74 7.71 -48.15 9.72
N VAL A 75 6.77 -48.43 8.81
CA VAL A 75 6.25 -47.43 7.88
C VAL A 75 5.49 -46.31 8.61
N ILE A 76 4.68 -46.64 9.62
CA ILE A 76 3.97 -45.63 10.43
C ILE A 76 4.96 -44.77 11.24
N VAL A 77 5.99 -45.37 11.83
CA VAL A 77 7.02 -44.64 12.59
C VAL A 77 7.84 -43.72 11.69
N THR A 78 8.21 -44.17 10.50
CA THR A 78 8.93 -43.32 9.53
C THR A 78 8.07 -42.16 9.02
N VAL A 79 6.78 -42.39 8.76
CA VAL A 79 5.82 -41.33 8.38
C VAL A 79 5.56 -40.35 9.52
N THR A 80 5.45 -40.80 10.78
CA THR A 80 5.23 -39.91 11.93
C THR A 80 6.46 -39.04 12.23
N ILE A 81 7.68 -39.59 12.12
CA ILE A 81 8.92 -38.82 12.28
C ILE A 81 9.06 -37.78 11.16
N ALA A 82 8.84 -38.17 9.90
CA ALA A 82 8.88 -37.25 8.76
C ALA A 82 7.84 -36.12 8.89
N SER A 83 6.61 -36.45 9.31
CA SER A 83 5.53 -35.48 9.52
C SER A 83 5.85 -34.47 10.65
N SER A 84 6.54 -34.92 11.70
CA SER A 84 6.97 -34.07 12.82
C SER A 84 8.08 -33.08 12.41
N ILE A 85 8.91 -33.44 11.43
CA ILE A 85 9.96 -32.56 10.89
C ILE A 85 9.36 -31.50 9.96
N ILE A 86 8.41 -31.88 9.09
CA ILE A 86 7.75 -30.99 8.12
C ILE A 86 6.89 -29.92 8.82
N THR A 87 6.16 -30.31 9.87
CA THR A 87 5.28 -29.39 10.63
C THR A 87 6.07 -28.31 11.40
N LYS A 88 7.31 -28.59 11.83
CA LYS A 88 8.18 -27.62 12.51
C LYS A 88 8.69 -26.52 11.57
N GLN A 89 9.01 -26.84 10.31
CA GLN A 89 9.44 -25.83 9.32
C GLN A 89 8.32 -24.84 8.95
N GLN A 90 7.09 -25.33 8.80
CA GLN A 90 5.96 -24.45 8.45
C GLN A 90 5.61 -23.45 9.55
N THR A 91 5.86 -23.81 10.81
CA THR A 91 5.58 -22.93 11.96
C THR A 91 6.57 -21.77 12.05
N GLN A 92 7.84 -21.98 11.68
CA GLN A 92 8.84 -20.92 11.66
C GLN A 92 8.63 -19.96 10.48
N ALA A 93 8.32 -20.48 9.29
CA ALA A 93 8.04 -19.64 8.12
C ALA A 93 6.86 -18.67 8.35
N LYS A 94 5.80 -19.13 9.04
CA LYS A 94 4.66 -18.27 9.41
C LYS A 94 5.02 -17.18 10.43
N LYS A 95 5.85 -17.49 11.43
CA LYS A 95 6.32 -16.50 12.42
C LYS A 95 7.21 -15.43 11.78
N THR A 96 8.15 -15.83 10.91
CA THR A 96 9.02 -14.88 10.20
C THR A 96 8.23 -14.00 9.23
N ALA A 97 7.25 -14.56 8.52
CA ALA A 97 6.38 -13.78 7.63
C ALA A 97 5.54 -12.74 8.40
N MET A 98 5.03 -13.10 9.60
CA MET A 98 4.31 -12.15 10.46
C MET A 98 5.22 -11.00 10.92
N ILE A 99 6.45 -11.30 11.36
CA ILE A 99 7.42 -10.27 11.81
C ILE A 99 7.82 -9.35 10.65
N GLN A 100 8.09 -9.89 9.46
CA GLN A 100 8.41 -9.08 8.28
C GLN A 100 7.23 -8.19 7.88
N SER A 101 6.00 -8.69 7.98
CA SER A 101 4.81 -7.89 7.68
C SER A 101 4.58 -6.75 8.67
N SER A 102 4.88 -6.93 9.96
CA SER A 102 4.75 -5.88 10.96
C SER A 102 5.84 -4.82 10.80
N GLN A 103 7.09 -5.23 10.56
CA GLN A 103 8.20 -4.31 10.29
C GLN A 103 7.99 -3.47 9.02
N LEU A 104 7.41 -4.08 7.96
CA LEU A 104 7.06 -3.35 6.75
C LEU A 104 5.95 -2.31 7.02
N LYS A 105 4.90 -2.66 7.78
CA LYS A 105 3.85 -1.71 8.15
C LYS A 105 4.39 -0.54 8.97
N GLU A 106 5.25 -0.81 9.94
CA GLU A 106 5.87 0.22 10.78
C GLU A 106 6.78 1.15 9.96
N SER A 107 7.61 0.60 9.08
CA SER A 107 8.49 1.41 8.21
C SER A 107 7.71 2.27 7.22
N ILE A 108 6.60 1.78 6.66
CA ILE A 108 5.70 2.58 5.83
C ILE A 108 5.06 3.71 6.64
N LYS A 109 4.60 3.43 7.87
CA LYS A 109 4.02 4.44 8.76
C LYS A 109 5.03 5.55 9.07
N LYS A 110 6.24 5.19 9.51
CA LYS A 110 7.32 6.16 9.78
C LYS A 110 7.70 6.99 8.56
N LYS A 111 7.76 6.37 7.38
CA LYS A 111 8.04 7.09 6.12
C LYS A 111 6.93 8.06 5.76
N LYS A 112 5.67 7.69 6.01
CA LYS A 112 4.52 8.58 5.79
C LYS A 112 4.58 9.77 6.76
N GLU A 113 4.74 9.52 8.05
CA GLU A 113 4.86 10.55 9.09
C GLU A 113 6.03 11.51 8.82
N ALA A 114 7.20 11.00 8.41
CA ALA A 114 8.34 11.83 8.06
C ALA A 114 8.08 12.70 6.82
N LYS A 115 7.33 12.19 5.83
CA LYS A 115 6.96 12.98 4.64
C LYS A 115 5.94 14.06 4.99
N GLU A 116 4.97 13.73 5.83
CA GLU A 116 3.92 14.62 6.31
C GLU A 116 4.54 15.77 7.12
N ASN A 117 5.37 15.44 8.11
CA ASN A 117 6.13 16.42 8.90
C ASN A 117 7.02 17.33 8.03
N LYS A 118 7.73 16.76 7.04
CA LYS A 118 8.53 17.58 6.10
C LYS A 118 7.65 18.56 5.32
N THR A 119 6.46 18.13 4.92
CA THR A 119 5.53 18.96 4.14
C THR A 119 4.96 20.06 5.02
N GLU A 120 4.54 19.75 6.25
CA GLU A 120 4.06 20.73 7.23
C GLU A 120 5.13 21.78 7.54
N LYS A 121 6.38 21.36 7.77
CA LYS A 121 7.49 22.29 8.02
C LYS A 121 7.78 23.20 6.82
N GLN A 122 7.68 22.66 5.61
CA GLN A 122 7.89 23.45 4.39
C GLN A 122 6.76 24.48 4.22
N LEU A 123 5.50 24.05 4.41
CA LEU A 123 4.35 24.94 4.30
C LEU A 123 4.36 26.03 5.37
N ALA A 124 4.68 25.68 6.61
CA ALA A 124 4.91 26.63 7.70
C ALA A 124 5.87 27.74 7.28
N HIS A 125 7.07 27.36 6.84
CA HIS A 125 8.09 28.31 6.41
C HIS A 125 7.64 29.18 5.22
N GLU A 126 7.03 28.58 4.20
CA GLU A 126 6.53 29.32 3.03
C GLU A 126 5.34 30.24 3.37
N SER A 127 4.61 29.96 4.45
CA SER A 127 3.46 30.77 4.88
C SER A 127 3.87 32.06 5.59
N VAL A 128 5.05 32.11 6.21
CA VAL A 128 5.54 33.29 6.96
C VAL A 128 5.58 34.52 6.05
N ASP A 129 6.17 34.39 4.87
CA ASP A 129 6.28 35.49 3.91
C ASP A 129 4.89 35.95 3.44
N VAL A 130 3.95 35.01 3.23
CA VAL A 130 2.58 35.32 2.80
C VAL A 130 1.81 36.05 3.90
N VAL A 131 1.93 35.59 5.16
CA VAL A 131 1.27 36.25 6.29
C VAL A 131 1.84 37.65 6.52
N THR A 132 3.15 37.81 6.43
CA THR A 132 3.81 39.12 6.56
C THR A 132 3.35 40.07 5.46
N ASP A 133 3.27 39.60 4.21
CA ASP A 133 2.74 40.38 3.08
C ASP A 133 1.29 40.82 3.30
N MET A 134 0.44 39.93 3.82
CA MET A 134 -0.94 40.29 4.18
C MET A 134 -1.00 41.36 5.28
N ILE A 135 -0.19 41.22 6.33
CA ILE A 135 -0.17 42.16 7.46
C ILE A 135 0.31 43.55 7.02
N GLN A 136 1.42 43.60 6.28
CA GLN A 136 2.06 44.87 5.92
C GLN A 136 1.40 45.52 4.70
N ASN A 137 1.10 44.76 3.65
CA ASN A 137 0.64 45.35 2.38
C ASN A 137 -0.89 45.39 2.26
N ASP A 138 -1.62 44.42 2.82
CA ASP A 138 -3.09 44.42 2.75
C ASP A 138 -3.72 45.18 3.93
N TRP A 139 -3.10 45.16 5.11
CA TRP A 139 -3.63 45.77 6.33
C TRP A 139 -2.84 46.97 6.86
N ASP A 140 -1.69 47.28 6.25
CA ASP A 140 -0.88 48.47 6.57
C ASP A 140 -0.38 48.51 8.02
N LEU A 141 -0.22 47.34 8.65
CA LEU A 141 0.25 47.21 10.03
C LEU A 141 1.77 47.09 10.08
N ASP A 142 2.42 47.77 11.02
CA ASP A 142 3.85 47.67 11.27
C ASP A 142 4.18 46.45 12.14
N ALA A 143 3.90 45.27 11.59
CA ALA A 143 4.19 44.00 12.25
C ALA A 143 4.62 42.96 11.22
N GLU A 144 5.34 41.94 11.69
CA GLU A 144 5.79 40.83 10.85
C GLU A 144 5.43 39.48 11.48
N CYS A 145 5.27 38.47 10.62
CA CYS A 145 5.08 37.10 11.09
C CYS A 145 6.42 36.46 11.45
N ASP A 146 6.58 36.01 12.69
CA ASP A 146 7.79 35.31 13.13
C ASP A 146 7.82 33.84 12.69
N ASP A 147 6.69 33.16 12.86
CA ASP A 147 6.56 31.73 12.65
C ASP A 147 5.11 31.35 12.37
N VAL A 148 4.92 30.39 11.48
CA VAL A 148 3.64 29.71 11.28
C VAL A 148 3.77 28.28 11.76
N THR A 149 2.95 27.89 12.73
CA THR A 149 2.91 26.51 13.23
C THR A 149 1.68 25.78 12.71
N ILE A 150 1.90 24.74 11.91
CA ILE A 150 0.83 23.83 11.47
C ILE A 150 0.50 22.81 12.59
N THR A 151 -0.76 22.75 13.00
CA THR A 151 -1.23 21.88 14.09
C THR A 151 -2.14 20.76 13.61
N SER A 152 -2.76 20.91 12.43
CA SER A 152 -3.72 19.94 11.91
C SER A 152 -3.73 19.89 10.38
N SER A 153 -4.15 18.75 9.83
CA SER A 153 -4.48 18.62 8.41
C SER A 153 -5.97 18.37 8.26
N TYR A 154 -6.65 19.22 7.50
CA TYR A 154 -8.07 19.07 7.18
C TYR A 154 -8.31 18.07 6.04
N GLY A 155 -7.24 17.47 5.52
CA GLY A 155 -7.27 16.56 4.38
C GLY A 155 -7.08 17.29 3.05
N GLY A 156 -6.75 16.52 2.01
CA GLY A 156 -6.43 17.08 0.70
C GLY A 156 -5.12 17.86 0.73
N ASN A 157 -5.21 19.18 0.64
CA ASN A 157 -4.10 20.13 0.61
C ASN A 157 -4.27 21.29 1.60
N GLN A 158 -5.21 21.19 2.54
CA GLN A 158 -5.48 22.21 3.55
C GLN A 158 -4.97 21.79 4.93
N TYR A 159 -4.44 22.76 5.64
CA TYR A 159 -3.77 22.61 6.93
C TYR A 159 -4.21 23.75 7.84
N GLY A 160 -4.52 23.43 9.10
CA GLY A 160 -4.83 24.41 10.12
C GLY A 160 -3.63 24.65 11.01
N GLY A 161 -3.44 25.88 11.44
CA GLY A 161 -2.33 26.30 12.28
C GLY A 161 -2.59 27.65 12.92
N TYR A 162 -1.53 28.25 13.44
CA TYR A 162 -1.54 29.62 13.91
C TYR A 162 -0.24 30.31 13.48
N ALA A 163 -0.32 31.62 13.24
CA ALA A 163 0.81 32.50 13.00
C ALA A 163 1.14 33.25 14.29
N SER A 164 2.42 33.38 14.60
CA SER A 164 2.93 34.28 15.63
C SER A 164 3.37 35.57 14.94
N VAL A 165 2.95 36.70 15.49
CA VAL A 165 3.19 38.03 14.90
C VAL A 165 3.72 38.94 16.00
N SER A 166 4.71 39.75 15.67
CA SER A 166 5.24 40.80 16.54
C SER A 166 5.65 42.04 15.77
N ASP A 167 5.79 43.15 16.49
CA ASP A 167 6.41 44.40 16.03
C ASP A 167 7.76 44.65 16.74
N ASP A 168 8.40 45.77 16.42
CA ASP A 168 9.65 46.19 17.05
C ASP A 168 9.46 46.92 18.40
N ASP A 169 8.24 47.40 18.67
CA ASP A 169 7.82 47.96 19.96
C ASP A 169 7.63 46.90 21.05
N GLY A 170 7.58 45.63 20.66
CA GLY A 170 7.58 44.46 21.53
C GLY A 170 6.19 43.90 21.83
N ASP A 171 5.17 44.35 21.10
CA ASP A 171 3.86 43.73 21.10
C ASP A 171 3.89 42.43 20.30
N GLN A 172 3.10 41.47 20.74
CA GLN A 172 3.06 40.14 20.15
C GLN A 172 1.69 39.49 20.33
N THR A 173 1.23 38.81 19.29
CA THR A 173 -0.02 38.05 19.33
C THR A 173 0.05 36.81 18.44
N THR A 174 -1.00 36.00 18.48
CA THR A 174 -1.14 34.83 17.62
C THR A 174 -2.51 34.81 16.97
N VAL A 175 -2.56 34.51 15.68
CA VAL A 175 -3.81 34.38 14.92
C VAL A 175 -3.94 33.00 14.31
N ASP A 176 -5.14 32.45 14.29
CA ASP A 176 -5.42 31.18 13.62
C ASP A 176 -5.34 31.35 12.10
N VAL A 177 -4.72 30.37 11.43
CA VAL A 177 -4.54 30.39 9.98
C VAL A 177 -4.91 29.06 9.34
N THR A 178 -5.50 29.16 8.14
CA THR A 178 -5.69 28.05 7.23
C THR A 178 -4.71 28.17 6.06
N VAL A 179 -3.80 27.20 5.97
CA VAL A 179 -2.76 27.11 4.95
C VAL A 179 -3.16 26.10 3.87
N THR A 180 -3.21 26.57 2.63
CA THR A 180 -3.53 25.76 1.45
C THR A 180 -2.30 25.57 0.57
N ASN A 181 -1.87 24.32 0.42
CA ASN A 181 -0.78 23.94 -0.50
C ASN A 181 -1.28 23.94 -1.95
N VAL A 182 -0.87 24.92 -2.75
CA VAL A 182 -1.31 25.08 -4.14
C VAL A 182 -0.42 24.24 -5.07
N LYS A 183 -0.91 23.03 -5.39
CA LYS A 183 -0.18 21.99 -6.14
C LYS A 183 0.37 22.41 -7.52
N TYR A 184 -0.23 23.40 -8.17
CA TYR A 184 0.09 23.75 -9.56
C TYR A 184 1.04 24.93 -9.70
N ASP A 185 1.21 25.73 -8.65
CA ASP A 185 1.97 26.98 -8.72
C ASP A 185 3.25 26.95 -7.86
N HIS A 186 3.49 25.87 -7.10
CA HIS A 186 4.48 25.87 -6.02
C HIS A 186 4.31 27.07 -5.08
N ASN A 187 3.06 27.43 -4.83
CA ASN A 187 2.71 28.55 -3.98
C ASN A 187 1.90 28.06 -2.78
N VAL A 188 1.90 28.85 -1.73
CA VAL A 188 1.07 28.68 -0.56
C VAL A 188 0.04 29.80 -0.54
N SER A 189 -1.20 29.45 -0.23
CA SER A 189 -2.25 30.43 0.07
C SER A 189 -2.52 30.35 1.56
N VAL A 190 -2.56 31.49 2.22
CA VAL A 190 -2.89 31.57 3.64
C VAL A 190 -4.19 32.35 3.78
N GLU A 191 -5.06 31.88 4.65
CA GLU A 191 -6.26 32.58 5.10
C GLU A 191 -6.12 32.77 6.61
N ILE A 192 -6.32 34.00 7.09
CA ILE A 192 -6.40 34.28 8.53
C ILE A 192 -7.86 34.13 8.94
N ASP A 193 -8.12 33.22 9.87
CA ASP A 193 -9.46 32.79 10.23
C ASP A 193 -10.12 33.72 11.27
N GLY A 194 -11.45 33.72 11.29
CA GLY A 194 -12.24 34.35 12.36
C GLY A 194 -12.08 35.86 12.47
N ASP A 195 -11.77 36.33 13.68
CA ASP A 195 -11.48 37.71 14.07
C ASP A 195 -9.96 38.01 14.12
N GLY A 196 -9.14 37.20 13.43
CA GLY A 196 -7.69 37.37 13.42
C GLY A 196 -7.25 38.75 12.92
N HIS A 197 -7.89 39.27 11.88
CA HIS A 197 -7.62 40.64 11.41
C HIS A 197 -7.95 41.70 12.47
N ASP A 198 -9.11 41.61 13.13
CA ASP A 198 -9.49 42.53 14.20
C ASP A 198 -8.50 42.43 15.38
N THR A 199 -8.02 41.22 15.68
CA THR A 199 -7.00 41.01 16.72
C THR A 199 -5.71 41.73 16.39
N LEU A 200 -5.24 41.62 15.15
CA LEU A 200 -4.01 42.28 14.69
C LEU A 200 -4.16 43.80 14.70
N ASN A 201 -5.27 44.33 14.18
CA ASN A 201 -5.53 45.77 14.15
C ASN A 201 -5.75 46.40 15.53
N ASN A 202 -6.07 45.59 16.55
CA ASN A 202 -6.14 46.06 17.93
C ASN A 202 -4.81 45.90 18.70
N THR A 203 -3.86 45.16 18.14
CA THR A 203 -2.57 44.87 18.77
C THR A 203 -1.46 45.75 18.20
N PHE A 204 -1.45 45.94 16.88
CA PHE A 204 -0.38 46.60 16.17
C PHE A 204 -0.84 47.93 15.59
N ASP A 205 0.06 48.89 15.59
CA ASP A 205 -0.14 50.18 14.94
C ASP A 205 0.13 50.08 13.44
N THR A 206 -0.42 51.04 12.68
CA THR A 206 -0.13 51.17 11.26
C THR A 206 1.21 51.84 11.06
N TYR A 207 1.80 51.73 9.86
CA TYR A 207 2.93 52.59 9.48
C TYR A 207 2.48 54.06 9.58
N ASP A 208 2.81 54.75 10.68
CA ASP A 208 2.53 56.17 10.82
C ASP A 208 3.39 56.93 9.81
N ASP A 209 2.76 57.55 8.81
CA ASP A 209 3.39 58.48 7.85
C ASP A 209 3.95 59.77 8.52
N GLU A 210 3.95 59.87 9.86
CA GLU A 210 4.30 61.08 10.62
C GLU A 210 5.81 61.19 10.92
N ASP A 211 6.65 61.25 9.89
CA ASP A 211 8.06 61.64 10.06
C ASP A 211 8.55 62.60 8.95
N ASP A 212 7.64 63.41 8.41
CA ASP A 212 7.95 64.46 7.43
C ASP A 212 7.27 65.81 7.78
N ASP A 213 7.46 66.32 9.01
CA ASP A 213 7.30 67.75 9.26
C ASP A 213 8.61 68.36 9.82
N TYR A 214 9.20 69.16 8.93
CA TYR A 214 10.45 69.94 8.96
C TYR A 214 10.69 70.82 10.20
#